data_AF-A0A3B9AN01-F1
#
_entry.id   AF-A0A3B9AN01-F1
#
_cell.length_a   1.000
_cell.length_b   1.000
_cell.length_c   1.000
_cell.angle_alpha   90.00
_cell.angle_beta   90.00
_cell.angle_gamma   90.00
#
_symmetry.space_group_name_H-M   'P 1'
#
loop_
_entity.id
_entity.type
_entity.pdbx_description
1 polymer ?
#
loop_
_entity_poly.entity_id
_entity_poly.type
_entity_poly.pdbx_seq_one_letter_code
_entity_poly.pdbx_strand_id
1 'polypeptide(L)'
;MKLLYFLFLSSCSIYTGHAQNLIFNPGFDSIIRCPDPFGGYSIALAPPWESAGGSPDLFNTCGSGGFQVPFSGHGGNYQQARSGGGYAGLGYVKGITAEREYITAPLKKTLNMGTQYFLQFYVNVRTKIYLTTVLDCYMDAAGLAFSSEKVLLNYPQERILDLEPALEHRGSLLTDTMNWMPISGCYTARGDEKFVILGNFRSNSETLSSNDSSCGSYLFWEDVGVWEFDPLPDTVFLCKGYRKTFHASFLDARFTWNDGSTDSTFIIEKEGIYSVSADMGNCVLSDTTVVLFLDGDDILPSDVLICQDEKVTLYAPIYGNYTWSTGATTTDIDIQEAGVYGLTITNDCGIFTYESHVETEVCDCPIYIPNIFSPNGDGYNDELQLFAACDFPLMVKRFEVFDRWGNLVYASAGNDIESIQWDGATLGKPLSSGVYTWAMEYVITRNGQLEHKKLFGDVTIMY
;
A
#
# COMPACT_ATOMS: atom_id res chain seq x y z
N MET A 1 -17.01 59.03 2.38
CA MET A 1 -17.17 57.59 2.68
C MET A 1 -15.83 56.92 2.36
N LYS A 2 -14.99 56.70 3.38
CA LYS A 2 -13.64 56.10 3.23
C LYS A 2 -13.80 54.58 3.37
N LEU A 3 -13.45 53.82 2.33
CA LEU A 3 -13.41 52.36 2.36
C LEU A 3 -12.15 51.92 3.12
N LEU A 4 -12.33 51.21 4.24
CA LEU A 4 -11.26 50.53 4.98
C LEU A 4 -11.00 49.17 4.32
N TYR A 5 -9.77 48.91 3.88
CA TYR A 5 -9.31 47.57 3.51
C TYR A 5 -8.93 46.80 4.78
N PHE A 6 -9.62 45.70 5.07
CA PHE A 6 -9.21 44.73 6.09
C PHE A 6 -8.18 43.77 5.48
N LEU A 7 -6.94 43.85 5.97
CA LEU A 7 -5.92 42.82 5.76
C LEU A 7 -6.32 41.57 6.55
N PHE A 8 -6.70 40.50 5.85
CA PHE A 8 -6.79 39.16 6.45
C PHE A 8 -5.37 38.63 6.63
N LEU A 9 -4.85 38.72 7.85
CA LEU A 9 -3.71 37.92 8.28
C LEU A 9 -4.19 36.48 8.40
N SER A 10 -3.84 35.66 7.40
CA SER A 10 -3.96 34.20 7.48
C SER A 10 -3.07 33.74 8.64
N SER A 11 -3.69 33.34 9.74
CA SER A 11 -2.99 32.68 10.84
C SER A 11 -2.50 31.32 10.34
N CYS A 12 -1.20 31.22 10.10
CA CYS A 12 -0.53 29.93 9.97
C CYS A 12 -0.68 29.19 11.31
N SER A 13 -1.67 28.29 11.39
CA SER A 13 -1.77 27.35 12.49
C SER A 13 -0.59 26.41 12.39
N ILE A 14 0.40 26.61 13.27
CA ILE A 14 1.44 25.61 13.53
C ILE A 14 0.71 24.42 14.17
N TYR A 15 0.29 23.46 13.34
CA TYR A 15 -0.10 22.14 13.83
C TYR A 15 1.17 21.48 14.34
N THR A 16 1.40 21.54 15.65
CA THR A 16 2.28 20.57 16.32
C THR A 16 1.54 19.23 16.28
N GLY A 17 1.64 18.54 15.16
CA GLY A 17 1.02 17.24 14.92
C GLY A 17 1.72 16.18 15.74
N HIS A 18 1.35 16.04 17.02
CA HIS A 18 1.69 14.81 17.74
C HIS A 18 0.94 13.66 17.07
N ALA A 19 1.66 12.56 16.80
CA ALA A 19 1.06 11.36 16.26
C ALA A 19 -0.19 10.97 17.09
N GLN A 20 -1.31 10.72 16.40
CA GLN A 20 -2.57 10.41 17.07
C GLN A 20 -2.53 8.97 17.59
N ASN A 21 -2.66 8.79 18.92
CA ASN A 21 -2.83 7.45 19.49
C ASN A 21 -4.13 6.83 18.96
N LEU A 22 -4.05 5.63 18.37
CA LEU A 22 -5.16 4.88 17.79
C LEU A 22 -5.97 4.07 18.82
N ILE A 23 -5.55 4.10 20.09
CA ILE A 23 -6.26 3.47 21.20
C ILE A 23 -7.32 4.42 21.77
N PHE A 24 -8.52 3.89 22.02
CA PHE A 24 -9.53 4.57 22.83
C PHE A 24 -9.24 4.35 24.31
N ASN A 25 -9.41 5.41 25.12
CA ASN A 25 -9.26 5.34 26.57
C ASN A 25 -7.96 4.63 27.04
N PRO A 26 -6.77 5.07 26.58
CA PRO A 26 -5.52 4.34 26.76
C PRO A 26 -5.05 4.22 28.22
N GLY A 27 -5.45 5.16 29.08
CA GLY A 27 -5.18 5.17 30.53
C GLY A 27 -6.33 4.67 31.39
N PHE A 28 -7.43 4.17 30.80
CA PHE A 28 -8.59 3.66 31.55
C PHE A 28 -9.28 4.69 32.47
N ASP A 29 -9.14 5.99 32.15
CA ASP A 29 -9.67 7.10 32.94
C ASP A 29 -11.15 7.39 32.68
N SER A 30 -11.59 7.16 31.44
CA SER A 30 -12.97 7.39 31.05
C SER A 30 -13.82 6.20 31.48
N ILE A 31 -14.56 6.37 32.56
CA ILE A 31 -15.34 5.30 33.19
C ILE A 31 -16.84 5.61 33.23
N ILE A 32 -17.66 4.57 33.19
CA ILE A 32 -19.12 4.65 33.30
C ILE A 32 -19.54 4.95 34.75
N ARG A 33 -18.91 4.27 35.71
CA ARG A 33 -19.10 4.46 37.16
C ARG A 33 -17.87 3.98 37.92
N CYS A 34 -17.74 4.39 39.18
CA CYS A 34 -16.60 4.01 40.03
C CYS A 34 -16.60 2.51 40.35
N PRO A 35 -15.42 1.87 40.36
CA PRO A 35 -15.34 0.45 40.66
C PRO A 35 -15.57 0.15 42.15
N ASP A 36 -16.34 -0.89 42.45
CA ASP A 36 -16.74 -1.24 43.82
C ASP A 36 -16.78 -2.77 44.07
N PRO A 37 -16.70 -3.23 45.34
CA PRO A 37 -16.69 -4.65 45.68
C PRO A 37 -18.00 -5.41 45.46
N PHE A 38 -19.11 -4.72 45.17
CA PHE A 38 -20.45 -5.31 45.06
C PHE A 38 -20.79 -5.73 43.63
N GLY A 39 -19.77 -6.09 42.83
CA GLY A 39 -19.91 -6.61 41.47
C GLY A 39 -19.77 -5.55 40.37
N GLY A 40 -19.30 -4.36 40.70
CA GLY A 40 -19.07 -3.27 39.76
C GLY A 40 -17.61 -2.95 39.56
N TYR A 41 -16.72 -3.91 39.28
CA TYR A 41 -15.27 -3.65 39.18
C TYR A 41 -14.63 -4.12 37.86
N SER A 42 -15.41 -4.69 36.95
CA SER A 42 -14.92 -5.21 35.67
C SER A 42 -14.30 -4.13 34.78
N ILE A 43 -13.30 -4.50 33.98
CA ILE A 43 -12.73 -3.66 32.93
C ILE A 43 -13.77 -2.99 32.00
N ALA A 44 -14.93 -3.62 31.81
CA ALA A 44 -16.03 -3.08 31.00
C ALA A 44 -16.58 -1.72 31.50
N LEU A 45 -16.24 -1.32 32.72
CA LEU A 45 -16.53 0.01 33.23
C LEU A 45 -15.69 1.12 32.60
N ALA A 46 -14.58 0.80 31.92
CA ALA A 46 -13.72 1.72 31.19
C ALA A 46 -13.89 1.51 29.67
N PRO A 47 -15.03 1.89 29.06
CA PRO A 47 -15.29 1.63 27.65
C PRO A 47 -14.22 2.28 26.74
N PRO A 48 -13.94 1.68 25.57
CA PRO A 48 -14.56 0.48 24.99
C PRO A 48 -13.83 -0.83 25.38
N TRP A 49 -13.06 -0.83 26.47
CA TRP A 49 -12.36 -2.03 26.91
C TRP A 49 -13.31 -3.09 27.45
N GLU A 50 -13.03 -4.34 27.10
CA GLU A 50 -13.82 -5.51 27.51
C GLU A 50 -12.90 -6.66 27.91
N SER A 51 -13.43 -7.60 28.69
CA SER A 51 -12.74 -8.86 28.96
C SER A 51 -12.73 -9.72 27.70
N ALA A 52 -11.55 -10.12 27.26
CA ALA A 52 -11.34 -11.17 26.26
C ALA A 52 -11.08 -12.54 26.91
N GLY A 53 -11.17 -12.63 28.24
CA GLY A 53 -10.88 -13.83 29.00
C GLY A 53 -10.71 -13.55 30.48
N GLY A 54 -11.33 -14.36 31.33
CA GLY A 54 -11.28 -14.20 32.78
C GLY A 54 -12.03 -12.96 33.28
N SER A 55 -11.60 -12.43 34.43
CA SER A 55 -12.26 -11.36 35.18
C SER A 55 -11.32 -10.16 35.42
N PRO A 56 -10.73 -9.56 34.36
CA PRO A 56 -9.83 -8.43 34.53
C PRO A 56 -10.52 -7.28 35.25
N ASP A 57 -9.79 -6.69 36.19
CA ASP A 57 -10.30 -5.67 37.10
C ASP A 57 -9.96 -4.26 36.56
N LEU A 58 -10.82 -3.29 36.90
CA LEU A 58 -10.56 -1.88 36.74
C LEU A 58 -10.26 -1.27 38.12
N PHE A 59 -9.16 -0.52 38.21
CA PHE A 59 -8.85 0.33 39.34
C PHE A 59 -9.02 1.79 38.94
N ASN A 60 -9.59 2.60 39.83
CA ASN A 60 -9.70 4.03 39.58
C ASN A 60 -9.65 4.83 40.88
N THR A 61 -9.23 6.09 40.83
CA THR A 61 -9.17 7.01 41.99
C THR A 61 -10.49 7.14 42.75
N CYS A 62 -11.63 7.03 42.05
CA CYS A 62 -12.95 7.08 42.69
C CYS A 62 -13.46 5.71 43.18
N GLY A 63 -12.68 4.64 42.95
CA GLY A 63 -13.02 3.28 43.37
C GLY A 63 -13.08 3.09 44.88
N SER A 64 -13.62 1.95 45.31
CA SER A 64 -13.79 1.61 46.73
C SER A 64 -13.45 0.15 47.03
N GLY A 65 -13.24 -0.16 48.32
CA GLY A 65 -13.10 -1.53 48.83
C GLY A 65 -12.04 -2.40 48.13
N GLY A 66 -10.91 -1.80 47.78
CA GLY A 66 -9.79 -2.46 47.11
C GLY A 66 -9.69 -2.14 45.62
N PHE A 67 -10.63 -1.41 45.00
CA PHE A 67 -10.50 -0.98 43.60
C PHE A 67 -10.09 0.49 43.47
N GLN A 68 -9.64 1.09 44.57
CA GLN A 68 -9.28 2.50 44.64
C GLN A 68 -7.82 2.70 44.23
N VAL A 69 -7.53 3.72 43.44
CA VAL A 69 -6.14 4.19 43.23
C VAL A 69 -5.79 5.21 44.33
N PRO A 70 -4.64 5.08 45.03
CA PRO A 70 -3.56 4.11 44.78
C PRO A 70 -3.70 2.77 45.54
N PHE A 71 -4.70 2.59 46.40
CA PHE A 71 -4.83 1.40 47.25
C PHE A 71 -5.54 0.22 46.55
N SER A 72 -4.82 -0.48 45.67
CA SER A 72 -5.33 -1.57 44.85
C SER A 72 -5.27 -2.95 45.52
N GLY A 73 -6.37 -3.69 45.42
CA GLY A 73 -6.59 -5.02 45.95
C GLY A 73 -6.77 -5.13 47.47
N HIS A 74 -7.23 -6.30 47.92
CA HIS A 74 -7.22 -6.66 49.34
C HIS A 74 -5.77 -6.85 49.84
N GLY A 75 -5.47 -6.29 51.03
CA GLY A 75 -4.19 -6.49 51.73
C GLY A 75 -3.15 -5.39 51.61
N GLY A 76 -3.53 -4.18 51.16
CA GLY A 76 -2.71 -2.97 51.28
C GLY A 76 -1.64 -2.78 50.20
N ASN A 77 -1.88 -3.23 48.96
CA ASN A 77 -1.00 -2.83 47.85
C ASN A 77 -1.18 -1.33 47.57
N TYR A 78 -0.11 -0.74 47.05
CA TYR A 78 -0.06 0.65 46.68
C TYR A 78 0.47 0.75 45.25
N GLN A 79 -0.35 1.25 44.34
CA GLN A 79 0.05 1.57 42.99
C GLN A 79 -0.68 2.84 42.52
N GLN A 80 0.07 3.93 42.40
CA GLN A 80 -0.42 5.17 41.83
C GLN A 80 -0.58 5.01 40.31
N ALA A 81 -1.67 5.54 39.75
CA ALA A 81 -1.85 5.61 38.31
C ALA A 81 -0.72 6.43 37.68
N ARG A 82 -0.23 5.98 36.52
CA ARG A 82 0.88 6.60 35.80
C ARG A 82 0.47 7.93 35.20
N SER A 83 -0.70 7.96 34.58
CA SER A 83 -1.37 9.12 34.03
C SER A 83 -2.84 9.08 34.46
N GLY A 84 -3.51 10.24 34.46
CA GLY A 84 -4.92 10.32 34.85
C GLY A 84 -5.22 9.73 36.24
N GLY A 85 -6.11 8.76 36.32
CA GLY A 85 -6.61 8.17 37.54
C GLY A 85 -7.08 6.72 37.45
N GLY A 86 -6.84 5.99 36.35
CA GLY A 86 -7.22 4.59 36.19
C GLY A 86 -6.11 3.66 35.70
N TYR A 87 -6.29 2.35 35.87
CA TYR A 87 -5.52 1.30 35.19
C TYR A 87 -6.26 -0.03 35.24
N ALA A 88 -5.91 -0.93 34.32
CA ALA A 88 -6.43 -2.29 34.30
C ALA A 88 -5.56 -3.23 35.16
N GLY A 89 -6.14 -4.31 35.69
CA GLY A 89 -5.42 -5.38 36.36
C GLY A 89 -5.75 -6.74 35.77
N LEU A 90 -4.71 -7.50 35.41
CA LEU A 90 -4.82 -8.81 34.76
C LEU A 90 -4.02 -9.85 35.54
N GLY A 91 -4.68 -10.96 35.89
CA GLY A 91 -4.09 -12.13 36.53
C GLY A 91 -3.62 -13.21 35.54
N TYR A 92 -2.56 -13.90 35.92
CA TYR A 92 -2.13 -15.14 35.28
C TYR A 92 -1.68 -16.16 36.34
N VAL A 93 -2.25 -17.36 36.30
CA VAL A 93 -1.90 -18.49 37.17
C VAL A 93 -1.24 -19.59 36.36
N LYS A 94 0.00 -19.95 36.71
CA LYS A 94 0.72 -21.11 36.18
C LYS A 94 0.44 -22.33 37.08
N GLY A 95 0.21 -23.49 36.47
CA GLY A 95 -0.03 -24.77 37.18
C GLY A 95 -1.49 -25.23 37.16
N ILE A 96 -2.11 -25.41 38.34
CA ILE A 96 -3.34 -26.20 38.53
C ILE A 96 -4.51 -25.71 37.65
N THR A 97 -4.75 -24.40 37.62
CA THR A 97 -5.84 -23.82 36.81
C THR A 97 -5.37 -23.11 35.55
N ALA A 98 -4.06 -22.92 35.32
CA ALA A 98 -3.51 -22.33 34.09
C ALA A 98 -4.28 -21.09 33.55
N GLU A 99 -4.93 -20.31 34.43
CA GLU A 99 -5.89 -19.25 34.08
C GLU A 99 -5.17 -17.99 33.65
N ARG A 100 -5.62 -17.37 32.56
CA ARG A 100 -5.10 -16.11 32.04
C ARG A 100 -6.23 -15.14 31.82
N GLU A 101 -5.97 -13.88 32.13
CA GLU A 101 -6.86 -12.78 31.81
C GLU A 101 -6.37 -12.01 30.59
N TYR A 102 -7.31 -11.57 29.78
CA TYR A 102 -7.06 -10.76 28.60
C TYR A 102 -8.08 -9.64 28.53
N ILE A 103 -7.65 -8.48 28.04
CA ILE A 103 -8.55 -7.36 27.72
C ILE A 103 -8.43 -7.01 26.25
N THR A 104 -9.54 -6.57 25.66
CA THR A 104 -9.60 -6.17 24.26
C THR A 104 -10.37 -4.87 24.07
N ALA A 105 -9.99 -4.12 23.04
CA ALA A 105 -10.72 -2.94 22.59
C ALA A 105 -10.60 -2.79 21.05
N PRO A 106 -11.60 -2.18 20.39
CA PRO A 106 -11.45 -1.78 19.00
C PRO A 106 -10.42 -0.65 18.87
N LEU A 107 -9.69 -0.65 17.75
CA LEU A 107 -8.87 0.48 17.33
C LEU A 107 -9.75 1.60 16.77
N LYS A 108 -9.25 2.85 16.82
CA LYS A 108 -9.91 4.01 16.18
C LYS A 108 -10.07 3.84 14.66
N LYS A 109 -9.15 3.10 14.05
CA LYS A 109 -9.18 2.70 12.63
C LYS A 109 -8.39 1.39 12.46
N THR A 110 -8.68 0.64 11.42
CA THR A 110 -7.85 -0.49 10.99
C THR A 110 -6.44 0.01 10.67
N LEU A 111 -5.42 -0.77 11.02
CA LEU A 111 -4.04 -0.43 10.64
C LEU A 111 -3.84 -0.61 9.13
N ASN A 112 -2.93 0.19 8.55
CA ASN A 112 -2.66 0.19 7.12
C ASN A 112 -1.60 -0.86 6.78
N MET A 113 -1.86 -1.71 5.77
CA MET A 113 -0.92 -2.76 5.36
C MET A 113 0.44 -2.18 5.00
N GLY A 114 1.52 -2.75 5.54
CA GLY A 114 2.89 -2.34 5.27
C GLY A 114 3.34 -1.06 6.00
N THR A 115 2.42 -0.34 6.63
CA THR A 115 2.73 0.87 7.40
C THR A 115 3.41 0.52 8.73
N GLN A 116 4.36 1.36 9.14
CA GLN A 116 5.08 1.20 10.40
C GLN A 116 4.36 1.91 11.55
N TYR A 117 4.43 1.29 12.73
CA TYR A 117 3.80 1.78 13.95
C TYR A 117 4.78 1.69 15.12
N PHE A 118 4.69 2.65 16.03
CA PHE A 118 5.26 2.55 17.36
C PHE A 118 4.20 2.04 18.33
N LEU A 119 4.53 0.99 19.06
CA LEU A 119 3.65 0.37 20.07
C LEU A 119 4.23 0.60 21.46
N GLN A 120 3.37 0.87 22.43
CA GLN A 120 3.78 0.99 23.83
C GLN A 120 2.65 0.61 24.79
N PHE A 121 3.02 0.08 25.94
CA PHE A 121 2.17 0.06 27.13
C PHE A 121 3.06 0.05 28.38
N TYR A 122 2.47 0.31 29.53
CA TYR A 122 3.17 0.27 30.81
C TYR A 122 2.62 -0.83 31.69
N VAL A 123 3.51 -1.53 32.39
CA VAL A 123 3.14 -2.54 33.38
C VAL A 123 3.77 -2.29 34.73
N ASN A 124 3.10 -2.72 35.78
CA ASN A 124 3.64 -2.79 37.13
C ASN A 124 3.14 -4.08 37.81
N VAL A 125 3.93 -4.62 38.74
CA VAL A 125 3.59 -5.88 39.41
C VAL A 125 2.93 -5.64 40.76
N ARG A 126 1.84 -6.33 41.03
CA ARG A 126 1.21 -6.34 42.36
C ARG A 126 2.09 -7.09 43.38
N THR A 127 2.31 -6.48 44.55
CA THR A 127 3.20 -7.04 45.59
C THR A 127 2.68 -8.29 46.30
N LYS A 128 1.35 -8.48 46.42
CA LYS A 128 0.73 -9.68 47.02
C LYS A 128 -0.60 -10.06 46.36
N ILE A 129 -0.72 -11.31 45.91
CA ILE A 129 -1.93 -11.88 45.32
C ILE A 129 -2.50 -12.86 46.35
N TYR A 130 -3.51 -12.44 47.13
CA TYR A 130 -4.22 -13.33 48.06
C TYR A 130 -5.16 -14.29 47.32
N LEU A 131 -4.67 -15.01 46.31
CA LEU A 131 -5.35 -16.21 45.83
C LEU A 131 -5.11 -17.27 46.90
N THR A 132 -6.16 -17.64 47.63
CA THR A 132 -6.11 -18.56 48.79
C THR A 132 -5.59 -19.97 48.50
N THR A 133 -5.13 -20.25 47.28
CA THR A 133 -4.78 -21.58 46.76
C THR A 133 -3.44 -21.68 46.00
N VAL A 134 -2.73 -20.59 45.67
CA VAL A 134 -1.44 -20.63 44.92
C VAL A 134 -0.43 -19.59 45.44
N LEU A 135 0.87 -19.83 45.20
CA LEU A 135 1.95 -18.93 45.63
C LEU A 135 2.06 -17.68 44.72
N ASP A 136 2.52 -16.56 45.27
CA ASP A 136 2.89 -15.37 44.49
C ASP A 136 4.16 -15.62 43.67
N CYS A 137 4.18 -15.17 42.41
CA CYS A 137 5.39 -15.16 41.60
C CYS A 137 5.45 -14.01 40.59
N TYR A 138 6.69 -13.69 40.23
CA TYR A 138 7.02 -12.80 39.12
C TYR A 138 7.09 -13.59 37.84
N MET A 139 6.72 -12.98 36.71
CA MET A 139 6.69 -13.64 35.41
C MET A 139 7.24 -12.72 34.32
N ASP A 140 7.65 -13.30 33.19
CA ASP A 140 8.31 -12.57 32.11
C ASP A 140 7.39 -12.18 30.95
N ALA A 141 6.11 -12.55 30.97
CA ALA A 141 5.25 -12.44 29.79
C ALA A 141 4.14 -11.40 29.95
N ALA A 142 4.29 -10.30 29.23
CA ALA A 142 3.29 -9.27 29.04
C ALA A 142 3.36 -8.80 27.58
N GLY A 143 2.27 -8.94 26.83
CA GLY A 143 2.23 -8.57 25.42
C GLY A 143 0.97 -7.83 25.00
N LEU A 144 1.08 -7.28 23.80
CA LEU A 144 0.04 -6.65 23.00
C LEU A 144 -0.04 -7.38 21.66
N ALA A 145 -1.22 -7.84 21.29
CA ALA A 145 -1.50 -8.47 20.00
C ALA A 145 -2.63 -7.74 19.27
N PHE A 146 -2.77 -8.04 17.98
CA PHE A 146 -3.86 -7.55 17.15
C PHE A 146 -4.68 -8.68 16.56
N SER A 147 -5.94 -8.38 16.24
CA SER A 147 -6.85 -9.29 15.53
C SER A 147 -7.79 -8.54 14.60
N SER A 148 -8.30 -9.24 13.58
CA SER A 148 -9.24 -8.72 12.59
C SER A 148 -10.70 -8.79 13.01
N GLU A 149 -10.99 -9.58 14.04
CA GLU A 149 -12.29 -9.75 14.67
C GLU A 149 -12.15 -9.64 16.18
N LYS A 150 -13.24 -9.35 16.87
CA LYS A 150 -13.22 -9.32 18.33
C LYS A 150 -12.98 -10.73 18.88
N VAL A 151 -11.89 -10.91 19.62
CA VAL A 151 -11.52 -12.20 20.19
C VAL A 151 -12.02 -12.31 21.63
N LEU A 152 -12.69 -13.42 21.93
CA LEU A 152 -13.13 -13.79 23.29
C LEU A 152 -12.72 -15.24 23.54
N LEU A 153 -12.11 -15.52 24.70
CA LEU A 153 -11.84 -16.89 25.13
C LEU A 153 -13.15 -17.67 25.34
N ASN A 154 -13.39 -18.66 24.48
CA ASN A 154 -14.46 -19.63 24.67
C ASN A 154 -13.97 -20.77 25.61
N TYR A 155 -14.37 -20.73 26.87
CA TYR A 155 -14.16 -21.88 27.78
C TYR A 155 -15.02 -23.08 27.31
N PRO A 156 -14.46 -24.30 27.13
CA PRO A 156 -13.48 -24.95 28.03
C PRO A 156 -12.26 -25.63 27.35
N GLN A 157 -11.87 -25.27 26.11
CA GLN A 157 -10.73 -25.94 25.41
C GLN A 157 -9.48 -25.08 25.21
N GLU A 158 -9.54 -23.75 25.32
CA GLU A 158 -8.37 -22.87 25.19
C GLU A 158 -8.25 -21.96 26.42
N ARG A 159 -7.08 -21.97 27.09
CA ARG A 159 -6.73 -21.06 28.19
C ARG A 159 -5.71 -19.99 27.78
N ILE A 160 -5.32 -20.01 26.51
CA ILE A 160 -4.36 -19.09 25.90
C ILE A 160 -4.99 -18.65 24.59
N LEU A 161 -4.95 -17.36 24.30
CA LEU A 161 -5.30 -16.87 22.97
C LEU A 161 -4.14 -17.16 22.02
N ASP A 162 -4.41 -17.96 20.98
CA ASP A 162 -3.45 -18.27 19.92
C ASP A 162 -3.31 -17.06 18.97
N LEU A 163 -2.68 -16.01 19.49
CA LEU A 163 -2.35 -14.79 18.76
C LEU A 163 -0.85 -14.55 18.89
N GLU A 164 -0.19 -14.27 17.77
CA GLU A 164 1.20 -13.84 17.82
C GLU A 164 1.26 -12.38 18.30
N PRO A 165 1.98 -12.08 19.39
CA PRO A 165 2.08 -10.72 19.91
C PRO A 165 2.81 -9.81 18.92
N ALA A 166 2.26 -8.62 18.70
CA ALA A 166 2.89 -7.54 17.96
C ALA A 166 4.00 -6.86 18.78
N LEU A 167 3.88 -6.91 20.11
CA LEU A 167 4.87 -6.44 21.08
C LEU A 167 4.78 -7.32 22.33
N GLU A 168 5.91 -7.82 22.84
CA GLU A 168 5.96 -8.52 24.12
C GLU A 168 7.25 -8.25 24.87
N HIS A 169 7.14 -8.16 26.20
CA HIS A 169 8.28 -8.34 27.10
C HIS A 169 8.47 -9.83 27.36
N ARG A 170 9.72 -10.33 27.31
CA ARG A 170 10.11 -11.74 27.51
C ARG A 170 11.56 -11.85 28.01
N GLY A 171 11.91 -13.00 28.57
CA GLY A 171 13.30 -13.39 28.88
C GLY A 171 13.86 -12.83 30.18
N SER A 172 13.14 -11.93 30.85
CA SER A 172 13.48 -11.44 32.18
C SER A 172 12.21 -11.22 33.00
N LEU A 173 12.27 -11.55 34.30
CA LEU A 173 11.11 -11.42 35.19
C LEU A 173 10.76 -9.95 35.41
N LEU A 174 9.47 -9.63 35.27
CA LEU A 174 8.91 -8.36 35.71
C LEU A 174 8.85 -8.37 37.24
N THR A 175 9.65 -7.52 37.90
CA THR A 175 9.79 -7.52 39.36
C THR A 175 9.64 -6.13 40.00
N ASP A 176 9.57 -5.06 39.21
CA ASP A 176 9.37 -3.72 39.75
C ASP A 176 7.91 -3.57 40.21
N THR A 177 7.76 -3.29 41.49
CA THR A 177 6.49 -3.12 42.19
C THR A 177 6.24 -1.68 42.60
N MET A 178 7.17 -0.77 42.27
CA MET A 178 7.12 0.65 42.63
C MET A 178 6.97 1.54 41.39
N ASN A 179 7.68 1.23 40.32
CA ASN A 179 7.68 2.02 39.09
C ASN A 179 6.92 1.30 37.96
N TRP A 180 6.31 2.11 37.10
CA TRP A 180 5.74 1.63 35.84
C TRP A 180 6.87 1.31 34.85
N MET A 181 6.92 0.07 34.37
CA MET A 181 7.88 -0.40 33.39
C MET A 181 7.32 -0.20 31.97
N PRO A 182 7.97 0.61 31.11
CA PRO A 182 7.57 0.73 29.72
C PRO A 182 7.93 -0.53 28.94
N ILE A 183 6.98 -1.03 28.16
CA ILE A 183 7.21 -2.05 27.13
C ILE A 183 6.86 -1.39 25.80
N SER A 184 7.82 -1.33 24.88
CA SER A 184 7.67 -0.65 23.60
C SER A 184 8.46 -1.31 22.49
N GLY A 185 8.04 -1.10 21.24
CA GLY A 185 8.69 -1.66 20.07
C GLY A 185 8.08 -1.17 18.75
N CYS A 186 8.74 -1.54 17.66
CA CYS A 186 8.26 -1.27 16.31
C CYS A 186 7.34 -2.38 15.83
N TYR A 187 6.37 -2.02 14.99
CA TYR A 187 5.49 -3.00 14.34
C TYR A 187 5.19 -2.59 12.90
N THR A 188 5.18 -3.55 11.98
CA THR A 188 4.72 -3.35 10.61
C THR A 188 3.38 -4.06 10.46
N ALA A 189 2.34 -3.31 10.14
CA ALA A 189 0.99 -3.84 10.07
C ALA A 189 0.74 -4.72 8.84
N ARG A 190 -0.12 -5.72 9.00
CA ARG A 190 -0.59 -6.63 7.96
C ARG A 190 -1.82 -6.08 7.23
N GLY A 191 -2.51 -5.11 7.82
CA GLY A 191 -3.63 -4.39 7.22
C GLY A 191 -5.02 -4.87 7.64
N ASP A 192 -5.08 -5.87 8.51
CA ASP A 192 -6.33 -6.47 9.00
C ASP A 192 -6.57 -6.23 10.49
N GLU A 193 -5.65 -5.55 11.19
CA GLU A 193 -5.72 -5.28 12.62
C GLU A 193 -6.84 -4.29 12.96
N LYS A 194 -7.91 -4.77 13.60
CA LYS A 194 -9.06 -3.96 14.03
C LYS A 194 -9.23 -3.87 15.54
N PHE A 195 -8.70 -4.84 16.27
CA PHE A 195 -8.78 -4.92 17.73
C PHE A 195 -7.39 -5.08 18.33
N VAL A 196 -7.15 -4.41 19.45
CA VAL A 196 -6.00 -4.63 20.31
C VAL A 196 -6.37 -5.63 21.41
N ILE A 197 -5.43 -6.47 21.80
CA ILE A 197 -5.57 -7.42 22.91
C ILE A 197 -4.32 -7.32 23.79
N LEU A 198 -4.50 -7.27 25.11
CA LEU A 198 -3.42 -7.27 26.10
C LEU A 198 -3.50 -8.53 26.97
N GLY A 199 -2.34 -9.09 27.30
CA GLY A 199 -2.24 -10.25 28.20
C GLY A 199 -0.96 -11.06 27.97
N ASN A 200 -1.00 -12.35 28.31
CA ASN A 200 0.10 -13.29 28.09
C ASN A 200 -0.25 -14.30 26.99
N PHE A 201 0.33 -14.16 25.80
CA PHE A 201 0.04 -15.02 24.64
C PHE A 201 0.82 -16.33 24.60
N ARG A 202 1.55 -16.66 25.68
CA ARG A 202 2.52 -17.75 25.69
C ARG A 202 2.08 -18.85 26.63
N SER A 203 2.43 -20.09 26.28
CA SER A 203 2.06 -21.26 27.06
C SER A 203 2.72 -21.29 28.44
N ASN A 204 2.21 -22.15 29.34
CA ASN A 204 2.78 -22.29 30.69
C ASN A 204 4.25 -22.70 30.66
N SER A 205 4.64 -23.54 29.69
CA SER A 205 6.01 -23.99 29.50
C SER A 205 6.92 -22.89 28.95
N GLU A 206 6.35 -21.96 28.19
CA GLU A 206 7.09 -20.84 27.63
C GLU A 206 7.22 -19.70 28.63
N THR A 207 6.25 -19.44 29.50
CA THR A 207 6.33 -18.35 30.48
C THR A 207 7.30 -18.68 31.63
N LEU A 208 8.33 -17.84 31.78
CA LEU A 208 9.24 -17.89 32.91
C LEU A 208 8.53 -17.39 34.16
N SER A 209 8.83 -18.03 35.29
CA SER A 209 8.26 -17.67 36.59
C SER A 209 9.34 -17.72 37.67
N SER A 210 9.24 -16.86 38.68
CA SER A 210 10.16 -16.90 39.84
C SER A 210 9.98 -18.13 40.73
N ASN A 211 8.99 -18.97 40.43
CA ASN A 211 8.69 -20.22 41.11
C ASN A 211 8.26 -21.26 40.08
N ASP A 212 8.84 -22.46 40.14
CA ASP A 212 8.54 -23.56 39.22
C ASP A 212 7.27 -24.35 39.61
N SER A 213 6.79 -24.15 40.85
CA SER A 213 5.52 -24.72 41.31
C SER A 213 4.30 -23.91 40.83
N SER A 214 3.08 -24.37 41.14
CA SER A 214 1.88 -23.60 40.82
C SER A 214 1.91 -22.23 41.51
N CYS A 215 1.89 -21.16 40.73
CA CYS A 215 2.01 -19.79 41.22
C CYS A 215 1.24 -18.80 40.33
N GLY A 216 0.85 -17.67 40.89
CA GLY A 216 0.13 -16.60 40.19
C GLY A 216 0.93 -15.30 40.13
N SER A 217 0.72 -14.55 39.06
CA SER A 217 1.18 -13.17 38.90
C SER A 217 -0.02 -12.28 38.55
N TYR A 218 0.09 -10.99 38.88
CA TYR A 218 -0.96 -10.01 38.65
C TYR A 218 -0.30 -8.70 38.25
N LEU A 219 -0.58 -8.28 37.03
CA LEU A 219 0.01 -7.09 36.42
C LEU A 219 -1.03 -5.99 36.32
N PHE A 220 -0.63 -4.78 36.68
CA PHE A 220 -1.35 -3.56 36.33
C PHE A 220 -0.90 -3.08 34.95
N TRP A 221 -1.82 -2.54 34.16
CA TRP A 221 -1.61 -2.11 32.77
C TRP A 221 -2.18 -0.70 32.56
N GLU A 222 -1.39 0.17 31.91
CA GLU A 222 -1.78 1.57 31.68
C GLU A 222 -1.10 2.15 30.43
N ASP A 223 -1.58 3.31 29.98
CA ASP A 223 -1.00 4.13 28.91
C ASP A 223 -0.72 3.33 27.62
N VAL A 224 -1.73 2.61 27.14
CA VAL A 224 -1.65 1.77 25.94
C VAL A 224 -1.63 2.63 24.67
N GLY A 225 -0.67 2.37 23.79
CA GLY A 225 -0.33 3.25 22.69
C GLY A 225 -0.07 2.51 21.39
N VAL A 226 -0.73 2.99 20.33
CA VAL A 226 -0.50 2.57 18.95
C VAL A 226 -0.46 3.84 18.10
N TRP A 227 0.71 4.19 17.57
CA TRP A 227 0.92 5.41 16.78
C TRP A 227 1.46 5.07 15.41
N GLU A 228 0.78 5.56 14.38
CA GLU A 228 1.22 5.46 12.98
C GLU A 228 2.43 6.35 12.74
N PHE A 229 3.49 5.78 12.16
CA PHE A 229 4.69 6.51 11.84
C PHE A 229 4.64 6.97 10.38
N ASP A 230 4.40 8.27 10.22
CA ASP A 230 4.32 8.97 8.92
C ASP A 230 4.76 10.44 9.10
N PRO A 231 6.05 10.69 9.44
CA PRO A 231 6.54 12.04 9.69
C PRO A 231 6.78 12.87 8.42
N LEU A 232 6.84 12.26 7.24
CA LEU A 232 7.09 12.93 5.96
C LEU A 232 6.01 12.56 4.91
N PRO A 233 5.67 13.47 3.99
CA PRO A 233 4.85 13.12 2.84
C PRO A 233 5.61 12.24 1.83
N ASP A 234 4.92 11.34 1.12
CA ASP A 234 5.55 10.45 0.12
C ASP A 234 6.32 11.20 -0.98
N THR A 235 5.69 12.23 -1.56
CA THR A 235 6.27 13.03 -2.66
C THR A 235 5.92 14.49 -2.50
N VAL A 236 6.93 15.35 -2.70
CA VAL A 236 6.81 16.80 -2.64
C VAL A 236 7.32 17.41 -3.93
N PHE A 237 6.45 18.15 -4.59
CA PHE A 237 6.84 18.99 -5.70
C PHE A 237 7.12 20.41 -5.22
N LEU A 238 8.26 20.95 -5.61
CA LEU A 238 8.69 22.31 -5.30
C LEU A 238 8.93 23.09 -6.59
N CYS A 239 8.87 24.41 -6.52
CA CYS A 239 9.16 25.26 -7.66
C CYS A 239 10.67 25.47 -7.77
N LYS A 240 11.24 25.51 -8.97
CA LYS A 240 12.68 25.74 -9.17
C LYS A 240 13.15 26.99 -8.40
N GLY A 241 14.17 26.82 -7.56
CA GLY A 241 14.73 27.91 -6.74
C GLY A 241 14.02 28.18 -5.41
N TYR A 242 12.90 27.51 -5.13
CA TYR A 242 12.24 27.58 -3.82
C TYR A 242 12.85 26.58 -2.84
N ARG A 243 12.84 26.95 -1.56
CA ARG A 243 13.25 26.10 -0.45
C ARG A 243 12.03 25.73 0.38
N LYS A 244 12.00 24.50 0.88
CA LYS A 244 10.99 24.05 1.85
C LYS A 244 11.67 23.54 3.10
N THR A 245 11.14 23.93 4.26
CA THR A 245 11.55 23.34 5.54
C THR A 245 10.57 22.22 5.87
N PHE A 246 11.07 20.99 5.97
CA PHE A 246 10.34 19.91 6.60
C PHE A 246 10.47 20.00 8.11
N HIS A 247 9.39 19.67 8.79
CA HIS A 247 9.30 19.60 10.24
C HIS A 247 8.91 18.17 10.59
N ALA A 248 9.89 17.36 11.01
CA ALA A 248 9.63 16.02 11.50
C ALA A 248 9.16 16.11 12.96
N SER A 249 8.01 15.50 13.26
CA SER A 249 7.48 15.41 14.62
C SER A 249 6.83 14.04 14.83
N PHE A 250 7.24 13.35 15.89
CA PHE A 250 6.72 12.04 16.25
C PHE A 250 7.05 11.76 17.72
N LEU A 251 6.05 11.86 18.60
CA LEU A 251 6.21 11.69 20.05
C LEU A 251 7.43 12.47 20.60
N ASP A 252 8.24 11.83 21.46
CA ASP A 252 9.49 12.36 22.01
C ASP A 252 10.73 11.81 21.28
N ALA A 253 10.58 11.45 20.00
CA ALA A 253 11.64 10.84 19.20
C ALA A 253 12.88 11.73 19.04
N ARG A 254 14.04 11.09 18.97
CA ARG A 254 15.28 11.74 18.50
C ARG A 254 15.42 11.50 17.00
N PHE A 255 15.60 12.57 16.21
CA PHE A 255 15.65 12.47 14.75
C PHE A 255 17.09 12.39 14.23
N THR A 256 17.26 11.74 13.08
CA THR A 256 18.50 11.76 12.29
C THR A 256 18.14 11.74 10.81
N TRP A 257 18.57 12.76 10.08
CA TRP A 257 18.33 12.88 8.64
C TRP A 257 19.42 12.17 7.82
N ASN A 258 19.19 12.02 6.51
CA ASN A 258 20.11 11.39 5.58
C ASN A 258 21.49 12.06 5.49
N ASP A 259 21.64 13.32 5.89
CA ASP A 259 22.92 14.03 5.98
C ASP A 259 23.62 13.90 7.35
N GLY A 260 23.00 13.20 8.30
CA GLY A 260 23.47 13.04 9.68
C GLY A 260 23.07 14.16 10.64
N SER A 261 22.32 15.17 10.19
CA SER A 261 21.76 16.21 11.07
C SER A 261 20.68 15.63 11.99
N THR A 262 20.49 16.24 13.16
CA THR A 262 19.59 15.73 14.22
C THR A 262 18.50 16.71 14.66
N ASP A 263 18.44 17.87 14.00
CA ASP A 263 17.37 18.83 14.25
C ASP A 263 16.01 18.28 13.80
N SER A 264 14.93 18.68 14.47
CA SER A 264 13.56 18.34 14.05
C SER A 264 13.14 18.98 12.72
N THR A 265 13.97 19.88 12.18
CA THR A 265 13.73 20.57 10.92
C THR A 265 14.81 20.30 9.90
N PHE A 266 14.43 20.20 8.63
CA PHE A 266 15.36 19.98 7.51
C PHE A 266 15.03 20.88 6.34
N ILE A 267 16.03 21.57 5.78
CA ILE A 267 15.84 22.48 4.65
C ILE A 267 16.16 21.76 3.36
N ILE A 268 15.16 21.67 2.49
CA ILE A 268 15.25 21.10 1.16
C ILE A 268 15.69 22.19 0.17
N GLU A 269 16.81 21.94 -0.51
CA GLU A 269 17.38 22.87 -1.51
C GLU A 269 17.59 22.21 -2.88
N LYS A 270 17.50 20.88 -2.96
CA LYS A 270 17.76 20.09 -4.17
C LYS A 270 16.66 19.05 -4.38
N GLU A 271 16.49 18.60 -5.61
CA GLU A 271 15.73 17.39 -5.91
C GLU A 271 16.46 16.16 -5.39
N GLY A 272 15.70 15.11 -5.09
CA GLY A 272 16.26 13.86 -4.61
C GLY A 272 15.40 13.20 -3.53
N ILE A 273 15.93 12.12 -2.99
CA ILE A 273 15.30 11.34 -1.93
C ILE A 273 15.88 11.80 -0.60
N TYR A 274 14.99 12.18 0.31
CA TYR A 274 15.32 12.57 1.68
C TYR A 274 14.73 11.54 2.63
N SER A 275 15.43 11.26 3.73
CA SER A 275 14.96 10.31 4.74
C SER A 275 15.19 10.85 6.13
N VAL A 276 14.27 10.55 7.04
CA VAL A 276 14.42 10.80 8.47
C VAL A 276 14.26 9.50 9.24
N SER A 277 15.18 9.24 10.16
CA SER A 277 15.04 8.19 11.17
C SER A 277 14.62 8.81 12.49
N ALA A 278 13.73 8.15 13.20
CA ALA A 278 13.24 8.55 14.50
C ALA A 278 13.56 7.44 15.50
N ASP A 279 14.25 7.75 16.60
CA ASP A 279 14.68 6.82 17.66
C ASP A 279 13.91 7.02 18.98
N MET A 280 13.18 5.98 19.40
CA MET A 280 12.35 5.87 20.61
C MET A 280 12.99 4.93 21.65
N GLY A 281 14.30 4.66 21.54
CA GLY A 281 15.06 3.75 22.39
C GLY A 281 15.00 2.31 21.87
N ASN A 282 13.89 1.62 22.13
CA ASN A 282 13.71 0.21 21.71
C ASN A 282 13.14 0.08 20.30
N CYS A 283 12.89 1.20 19.62
CA CYS A 283 12.34 1.24 18.28
C CYS A 283 12.98 2.38 17.49
N VAL A 284 13.47 2.07 16.30
CA VAL A 284 13.94 3.05 15.32
C VAL A 284 13.11 2.85 14.06
N LEU A 285 12.37 3.89 13.66
CA LEU A 285 11.56 3.91 12.44
C LEU A 285 12.15 4.91 11.47
N SER A 286 11.92 4.71 10.17
CA SER A 286 12.46 5.58 9.14
C SER A 286 11.44 5.83 8.06
N ASP A 287 11.39 7.06 7.58
CA ASP A 287 10.49 7.50 6.53
C ASP A 287 11.27 8.24 5.44
N THR A 288 10.74 8.22 4.23
CA THR A 288 11.37 8.75 3.03
C THR A 288 10.40 9.60 2.24
N THR A 289 10.91 10.68 1.67
CA THR A 289 10.16 11.55 0.76
C THR A 289 10.96 11.80 -0.49
N VAL A 290 10.26 11.82 -1.63
CA VAL A 290 10.84 12.20 -2.92
C VAL A 290 10.54 13.67 -3.19
N VAL A 291 11.59 14.46 -3.41
CA VAL A 291 11.46 15.86 -3.79
C VAL A 291 11.78 16.02 -5.27
N LEU A 292 10.85 16.61 -6.01
CA LEU A 292 11.00 16.96 -7.42
C LEU A 292 10.81 18.47 -7.60
N PHE A 293 11.62 19.09 -8.46
CA PHE A 293 11.41 20.48 -8.85
C PHE A 293 10.60 20.57 -10.13
N LEU A 294 9.55 21.38 -10.09
CA LEU A 294 8.87 21.86 -11.29
C LEU A 294 9.65 23.07 -11.82
N ASP A 295 10.18 22.93 -13.02
CA ASP A 295 10.81 24.03 -13.75
C ASP A 295 10.09 24.41 -15.03
N GLY A 296 9.05 23.66 -15.42
CA GLY A 296 8.33 23.87 -16.66
C GLY A 296 9.12 23.41 -17.89
N ASP A 297 10.30 22.82 -17.70
CA ASP A 297 11.12 22.25 -18.77
C ASP A 297 10.57 20.87 -19.21
N ASP A 298 9.66 20.26 -18.44
CA ASP A 298 8.92 19.06 -18.88
C ASP A 298 8.03 19.39 -20.08
N ILE A 299 8.20 18.63 -21.16
CA ILE A 299 7.70 19.02 -22.49
C ILE A 299 6.48 18.17 -22.86
N LEU A 300 5.41 18.83 -23.32
CA LEU A 300 4.41 18.19 -24.16
C LEU A 300 5.09 17.79 -25.48
N PRO A 301 4.82 16.61 -26.09
CA PRO A 301 5.45 16.23 -27.36
C PRO A 301 5.21 17.33 -28.40
N SER A 302 6.28 17.86 -28.99
CA SER A 302 6.20 19.01 -29.89
C SER A 302 5.46 18.67 -31.17
N ASP A 303 5.73 17.50 -31.73
CA ASP A 303 5.19 17.04 -33.01
C ASP A 303 4.71 15.59 -32.88
N VAL A 304 3.48 15.35 -33.30
CA VAL A 304 2.79 14.07 -33.19
C VAL A 304 2.13 13.75 -34.53
N LEU A 305 2.56 12.66 -35.17
CA LEU A 305 1.97 12.16 -36.41
C LEU A 305 1.06 10.97 -36.09
N ILE A 306 -0.21 11.03 -36.52
CA ILE A 306 -1.21 9.98 -36.29
C ILE A 306 -1.90 9.54 -37.58
N CYS A 307 -2.34 8.29 -37.63
CA CYS A 307 -3.18 7.81 -38.73
C CYS A 307 -4.61 8.37 -38.59
N GLN A 308 -5.31 8.68 -39.69
CA GLN A 308 -6.66 9.28 -39.67
C GLN A 308 -7.72 8.53 -38.83
N ASP A 309 -7.59 7.21 -38.71
CA ASP A 309 -8.52 6.37 -37.93
C ASP A 309 -8.03 6.07 -36.51
N GLU A 310 -6.98 6.75 -36.06
CA GLU A 310 -6.38 6.55 -34.74
C GLU A 310 -6.56 7.75 -33.82
N LYS A 311 -6.33 7.49 -32.54
CA LYS A 311 -6.26 8.52 -31.52
C LYS A 311 -4.92 8.47 -30.80
N VAL A 312 -4.42 9.63 -30.41
CA VAL A 312 -3.29 9.79 -29.51
C VAL A 312 -3.75 10.48 -28.24
N THR A 313 -3.26 10.03 -27.09
CA THR A 313 -3.53 10.67 -25.81
C THR A 313 -2.37 11.60 -25.46
N LEU A 314 -2.66 12.88 -25.29
CA LEU A 314 -1.70 13.86 -24.78
C LEU A 314 -1.88 13.98 -23.26
N TYR A 315 -0.80 13.82 -22.51
CA TYR A 315 -0.79 13.90 -21.04
C TYR A 315 -0.19 15.22 -20.58
N ALA A 316 -0.77 15.82 -19.54
CA ALA A 316 -0.19 16.98 -18.89
C ALA A 316 1.16 16.61 -18.25
N PRO A 317 2.24 17.37 -18.53
CA PRO A 317 3.59 17.03 -18.07
C PRO A 317 3.80 17.20 -16.56
N ILE A 318 3.04 18.09 -15.93
CA ILE A 318 3.16 18.44 -14.51
C ILE A 318 1.77 18.58 -13.87
N TYR A 319 1.70 18.54 -12.53
CA TYR A 319 0.43 18.70 -11.82
C TYR A 319 -0.05 20.16 -11.77
N GLY A 320 -1.35 20.36 -11.73
CA GLY A 320 -1.97 21.64 -11.47
C GLY A 320 -3.43 21.69 -11.89
N ASN A 321 -3.95 22.90 -12.06
CA ASN A 321 -5.23 23.13 -12.71
C ASN A 321 -5.02 23.25 -14.22
N TYR A 322 -5.65 22.37 -14.97
CA TYR A 322 -5.48 22.25 -16.42
C TYR A 322 -6.50 23.08 -17.19
N THR A 323 -6.06 23.68 -18.28
CA THR A 323 -6.93 24.30 -19.28
C THR A 323 -6.37 24.01 -20.65
N TRP A 324 -6.95 23.01 -21.31
CA TRP A 324 -6.62 22.66 -22.69
C TRP A 324 -7.31 23.63 -23.65
N SER A 325 -6.71 23.83 -24.82
CA SER A 325 -7.29 24.57 -25.95
C SER A 325 -8.65 24.02 -26.42
N THR A 326 -8.92 22.74 -26.15
CA THR A 326 -10.22 22.08 -26.37
C THR A 326 -11.29 22.48 -25.35
N GLY A 327 -10.91 23.18 -24.28
CA GLY A 327 -11.76 23.51 -23.13
C GLY A 327 -11.76 22.45 -22.02
N ALA A 328 -11.06 21.33 -22.20
CA ALA A 328 -10.94 20.30 -21.18
C ALA A 328 -10.10 20.77 -19.97
N THR A 329 -10.41 20.23 -18.79
CA THR A 329 -9.67 20.47 -17.54
C THR A 329 -9.12 19.18 -16.93
N THR A 330 -9.02 18.12 -17.75
CA THR A 330 -8.52 16.80 -17.39
C THR A 330 -7.00 16.74 -17.46
N THR A 331 -6.40 15.71 -16.86
CA THR A 331 -4.96 15.43 -16.92
C THR A 331 -4.47 15.05 -18.32
N ASP A 332 -5.39 14.69 -19.20
CA ASP A 332 -5.11 14.19 -20.54
C ASP A 332 -6.27 14.50 -21.49
N ILE A 333 -5.99 14.45 -22.79
CA ILE A 333 -6.98 14.55 -23.87
C ILE A 333 -6.67 13.53 -24.98
N ASP A 334 -7.72 12.93 -25.54
CA ASP A 334 -7.64 12.10 -26.74
C ASP A 334 -7.80 12.99 -27.98
N ILE A 335 -6.84 12.89 -28.91
CA ILE A 335 -6.79 13.65 -30.15
C ILE A 335 -6.91 12.72 -31.35
N GLN A 336 -7.74 13.09 -32.32
CA GLN A 336 -7.91 12.38 -33.60
C GLN A 336 -7.76 13.32 -34.82
N GLU A 337 -7.89 14.63 -34.63
CA GLU A 337 -7.81 15.60 -35.71
C GLU A 337 -6.46 16.31 -35.70
N ALA A 338 -5.98 16.68 -36.89
CA ALA A 338 -4.79 17.51 -37.02
C ALA A 338 -5.07 18.91 -36.45
N GLY A 339 -4.10 19.49 -35.74
CA GLY A 339 -4.27 20.78 -35.11
C GLY A 339 -3.16 21.13 -34.13
N VAL A 340 -3.27 22.32 -33.55
CA VAL A 340 -2.38 22.81 -32.50
C VAL A 340 -3.10 22.74 -31.17
N TYR A 341 -2.58 21.93 -30.26
CA TYR A 341 -3.18 21.68 -28.96
C TYR A 341 -2.35 22.36 -27.87
N GLY A 342 -2.87 23.48 -27.38
CA GLY A 342 -2.29 24.20 -26.24
C GLY A 342 -2.79 23.67 -24.90
N LEU A 343 -1.92 23.71 -23.88
CA LEU A 343 -2.24 23.39 -22.48
C LEU A 343 -1.69 24.49 -21.57
N THR A 344 -2.56 25.08 -20.75
CA THR A 344 -2.17 25.95 -19.64
C THR A 344 -2.35 25.23 -18.32
N ILE A 345 -1.31 25.20 -17.49
CA ILE A 345 -1.31 24.61 -16.15
C ILE A 345 -1.06 25.70 -15.13
N THR A 346 -1.95 25.82 -14.14
CA THR A 346 -1.76 26.73 -13.00
C THR A 346 -1.57 25.93 -11.71
N ASN A 347 -0.45 26.15 -11.02
CA ASN A 347 -0.18 25.56 -9.71
C ASN A 347 0.55 26.55 -8.79
N ASP A 348 1.02 26.09 -7.63
CA ASP A 348 1.73 26.94 -6.66
C ASP A 348 3.03 27.56 -7.20
N CYS A 349 3.57 27.02 -8.30
CA CYS A 349 4.77 27.53 -8.97
C CYS A 349 4.48 28.59 -10.03
N GLY A 350 3.21 28.80 -10.39
CA GLY A 350 2.78 29.80 -11.36
C GLY A 350 2.00 29.18 -12.50
N ILE A 351 2.17 29.77 -13.68
CA ILE A 351 1.45 29.39 -14.90
C ILE A 351 2.46 28.86 -15.90
N PHE A 352 2.23 27.66 -16.39
CA PHE A 352 3.00 26.98 -17.43
C PHE A 352 2.14 26.80 -18.67
N THR A 353 2.73 26.99 -19.85
CA THR A 353 2.03 26.88 -21.13
C THR A 353 2.80 25.99 -22.07
N TYR A 354 2.11 25.00 -22.64
CA TYR A 354 2.66 24.01 -23.56
C TYR A 354 1.86 23.98 -24.86
N GLU A 355 2.49 23.49 -25.91
CA GLU A 355 1.90 23.36 -27.24
C GLU A 355 2.35 22.03 -27.87
N SER A 356 1.44 21.38 -28.60
CA SER A 356 1.71 20.18 -29.39
C SER A 356 1.08 20.33 -30.77
N HIS A 357 1.87 20.06 -31.81
CA HIS A 357 1.43 20.01 -33.19
C HIS A 357 1.07 18.58 -33.55
N VAL A 358 -0.21 18.35 -33.87
CA VAL A 358 -0.70 17.05 -34.31
C VAL A 358 -0.97 17.11 -35.80
N GLU A 359 -0.36 16.18 -36.54
CA GLU A 359 -0.60 15.97 -37.97
C GLU A 359 -1.25 14.60 -38.20
N THR A 360 -2.15 14.52 -39.17
CA THR A 360 -2.82 13.26 -39.54
C THR A 360 -2.38 12.82 -40.93
N GLU A 361 -2.07 11.54 -41.10
CA GLU A 361 -1.80 10.94 -42.41
C GLU A 361 -2.67 9.71 -42.69
N VAL A 362 -2.81 9.36 -43.97
CA VAL A 362 -3.46 8.13 -44.39
C VAL A 362 -2.43 7.02 -44.30
N CYS A 363 -2.46 6.27 -43.21
CA CYS A 363 -1.63 5.08 -43.09
C CYS A 363 -2.31 3.91 -43.81
N ASP A 364 -1.59 3.22 -44.68
CA ASP A 364 -2.11 2.09 -45.46
C ASP A 364 -1.12 0.91 -45.46
N CYS A 365 -1.61 -0.24 -45.90
CA CYS A 365 -0.82 -1.42 -46.12
C CYS A 365 -1.28 -2.11 -47.42
N PRO A 366 -1.12 -1.45 -48.59
CA PRO A 366 -1.40 -2.05 -49.87
C PRO A 366 -0.55 -3.30 -50.09
N ILE A 367 -1.23 -4.42 -50.34
CA ILE A 367 -0.62 -5.68 -50.75
C ILE A 367 -1.01 -5.95 -52.20
N TYR A 368 0.00 -6.14 -53.04
CA TYR A 368 -0.16 -6.45 -54.46
C TYR A 368 0.22 -7.91 -54.73
N ILE A 369 -0.72 -8.65 -55.33
CA ILE A 369 -0.56 -10.04 -55.74
C ILE A 369 -0.91 -10.12 -57.23
N PRO A 370 0.06 -10.43 -58.12
CA PRO A 370 -0.21 -10.58 -59.55
C PRO A 370 -1.30 -11.62 -59.83
N ASN A 371 -2.15 -11.34 -60.82
CA ASN A 371 -3.23 -12.25 -61.22
C ASN A 371 -2.87 -13.18 -62.39
N ILE A 372 -1.64 -13.08 -62.91
CA ILE A 372 -1.13 -13.93 -63.98
C ILE A 372 0.41 -14.00 -63.89
N PHE A 373 0.95 -15.18 -64.19
CA PHE A 373 2.38 -15.38 -64.38
C PHE A 373 2.62 -16.52 -65.38
N SER A 374 3.82 -16.59 -65.94
CA SER A 374 4.18 -17.47 -67.04
C SER A 374 5.46 -18.25 -66.73
N PRO A 375 5.36 -19.42 -66.08
CA PRO A 375 6.52 -20.24 -65.68
C PRO A 375 7.12 -20.99 -66.88
N ASN A 376 7.64 -20.25 -67.86
CA ASN A 376 8.19 -20.77 -69.11
C ASN A 376 9.73 -20.81 -69.14
N GLY A 377 10.39 -20.26 -68.11
CA GLY A 377 11.83 -20.23 -67.93
C GLY A 377 12.55 -19.14 -68.74
N ASP A 378 11.84 -18.10 -69.19
CA ASP A 378 12.43 -17.00 -69.96
C ASP A 378 13.04 -15.87 -69.09
N GLY A 379 12.89 -15.97 -67.77
CA GLY A 379 13.35 -15.02 -66.77
C GLY A 379 12.34 -13.93 -66.42
N TYR A 380 11.14 -13.91 -67.03
CA TYR A 380 10.11 -12.89 -66.83
C TYR A 380 8.80 -13.49 -66.33
N ASN A 381 8.38 -13.10 -65.13
CA ASN A 381 7.16 -13.61 -64.47
C ASN A 381 7.13 -15.14 -64.39
N ASP A 382 8.28 -15.77 -64.17
CA ASP A 382 8.36 -17.22 -64.01
C ASP A 382 7.77 -17.71 -62.69
N GLU A 383 7.63 -16.81 -61.72
CA GLU A 383 7.12 -17.10 -60.39
C GLU A 383 6.05 -16.06 -60.01
N LEU A 384 5.04 -16.52 -59.28
CA LEU A 384 4.15 -15.64 -58.54
C LEU A 384 4.89 -15.11 -57.31
N GLN A 385 5.21 -13.82 -57.31
CA GLN A 385 5.80 -13.10 -56.18
C GLN A 385 4.83 -12.06 -55.64
N LEU A 386 4.75 -11.94 -54.31
CA LEU A 386 3.88 -11.00 -53.61
C LEU A 386 4.67 -9.76 -53.17
N PHE A 387 4.00 -8.60 -53.17
CA PHE A 387 4.60 -7.32 -52.77
C PHE A 387 3.71 -6.59 -51.77
N ALA A 388 4.30 -5.91 -50.79
CA ALA A 388 3.57 -5.04 -49.87
C ALA A 388 4.33 -3.73 -49.65
N ALA A 389 3.60 -2.62 -49.54
CA ALA A 389 4.10 -1.39 -48.98
C ALA A 389 3.23 -1.07 -47.77
N CYS A 390 3.78 -1.19 -46.56
CA CYS A 390 3.00 -1.03 -45.34
C CYS A 390 3.68 -0.07 -44.39
N ASP A 391 2.90 0.85 -43.83
CA ASP A 391 3.35 1.75 -42.76
C ASP A 391 3.49 1.01 -41.41
N PHE A 392 3.12 -0.27 -41.38
CA PHE A 392 3.08 -1.14 -40.21
C PHE A 392 3.83 -2.45 -40.44
N PRO A 393 4.41 -3.07 -39.40
CA PRO A 393 4.95 -4.42 -39.49
C PRO A 393 3.88 -5.43 -39.94
N LEU A 394 4.14 -6.08 -41.08
CA LEU A 394 3.32 -7.13 -41.66
C LEU A 394 3.99 -8.48 -41.47
N MET A 395 3.21 -9.47 -41.02
CA MET A 395 3.64 -10.85 -40.87
C MET A 395 2.67 -11.77 -41.60
N VAL A 396 3.13 -12.44 -42.66
CA VAL A 396 2.32 -13.47 -43.30
C VAL A 396 2.28 -14.71 -42.39
N LYS A 397 1.08 -15.22 -42.11
CA LYS A 397 0.89 -16.47 -41.36
C LYS A 397 0.86 -17.66 -42.30
N ARG A 398 0.19 -17.49 -43.43
CA ARG A 398 -0.02 -18.55 -44.40
C ARG A 398 -0.42 -17.99 -45.75
N PHE A 399 0.13 -18.55 -46.82
CA PHE A 399 -0.32 -18.33 -48.19
C PHE A 399 -0.54 -19.69 -48.86
N GLU A 400 -1.72 -19.92 -49.40
CA GLU A 400 -2.14 -21.19 -49.98
C GLU A 400 -2.72 -20.97 -51.38
N VAL A 401 -2.42 -21.87 -52.30
CA VAL A 401 -2.98 -21.89 -53.66
C VAL A 401 -3.69 -23.22 -53.88
N PHE A 402 -4.86 -23.14 -54.51
CA PHE A 402 -5.77 -24.25 -54.75
C PHE A 402 -6.09 -24.39 -56.24
N ASP A 403 -6.26 -25.62 -56.71
CA ASP A 403 -6.82 -25.89 -58.03
C ASP A 403 -8.33 -25.60 -58.09
N ARG A 404 -8.91 -25.68 -59.30
CA ARG A 404 -10.34 -25.44 -59.54
C ARG A 404 -11.31 -26.39 -58.81
N TRP A 405 -10.80 -27.49 -58.25
CA TRP A 405 -11.60 -28.44 -57.47
C TRP A 405 -11.40 -28.25 -55.96
N GLY A 406 -10.58 -27.28 -55.54
CA GLY A 406 -10.29 -26.98 -54.14
C GLY A 406 -9.15 -27.80 -53.54
N ASN A 407 -8.37 -28.54 -54.34
CA ASN A 407 -7.20 -29.23 -53.82
C ASN A 407 -6.05 -28.24 -53.64
N LEU A 408 -5.36 -28.31 -52.50
CA LEU A 408 -4.17 -27.51 -52.21
C LEU A 408 -3.02 -27.94 -53.14
N VAL A 409 -2.46 -26.98 -53.89
CA VAL A 409 -1.36 -27.21 -54.83
C VAL A 409 -0.05 -26.54 -54.40
N TYR A 410 -0.14 -25.47 -53.60
CA TYR A 410 1.01 -24.78 -53.00
C TYR A 410 0.64 -24.24 -51.62
N ALA A 411 1.58 -24.29 -50.68
CA ALA A 411 1.45 -23.64 -49.39
C ALA A 411 2.81 -23.09 -48.96
N SER A 412 2.81 -21.86 -48.47
CA SER A 412 3.96 -21.23 -47.82
C SER A 412 3.54 -20.70 -46.46
N ALA A 413 4.45 -20.86 -45.50
CA ALA A 413 4.38 -20.25 -44.19
C ALA A 413 5.73 -19.56 -43.96
N GLY A 414 5.70 -18.24 -43.81
CA GLY A 414 6.89 -17.42 -43.64
C GLY A 414 6.46 -16.03 -43.18
N ASN A 415 7.21 -15.44 -42.25
CA ASN A 415 6.85 -14.15 -41.68
C ASN A 415 6.95 -13.02 -42.71
N ASP A 416 7.83 -13.16 -43.70
CA ASP A 416 8.12 -12.14 -44.71
C ASP A 416 7.38 -12.42 -46.02
N ILE A 417 6.65 -11.43 -46.52
CA ILE A 417 5.85 -11.54 -47.74
C ILE A 417 6.71 -11.75 -48.98
N GLU A 418 7.91 -11.15 -49.02
CA GLU A 418 8.81 -11.22 -50.18
C GLU A 418 9.40 -12.63 -50.37
N SER A 419 9.36 -13.46 -49.32
CA SER A 419 9.81 -14.86 -49.35
C SER A 419 8.83 -15.82 -50.05
N ILE A 420 7.62 -15.35 -50.37
CA ILE A 420 6.59 -16.16 -51.00
C ILE A 420 6.76 -16.07 -52.51
N GLN A 421 7.25 -17.17 -53.09
CA GLN A 421 7.49 -17.36 -54.50
C GLN A 421 6.94 -18.72 -54.93
N TRP A 422 6.10 -18.74 -55.97
CA TRP A 422 5.52 -19.97 -56.52
C TRP A 422 5.72 -20.08 -58.03
N ASP A 423 6.41 -21.12 -58.44
CA ASP A 423 6.77 -21.44 -59.84
C ASP A 423 5.63 -22.10 -60.65
N GLY A 424 4.42 -22.19 -60.10
CA GLY A 424 3.30 -22.86 -60.77
C GLY A 424 3.42 -24.38 -60.81
N ALA A 425 4.31 -24.98 -60.01
CA ALA A 425 4.42 -26.42 -59.88
C ALA A 425 3.76 -26.93 -58.59
N THR A 426 3.35 -28.21 -58.60
CA THR A 426 3.02 -28.95 -57.38
C THR A 426 3.84 -30.24 -57.34
N LEU A 427 4.49 -30.52 -56.21
CA LEU A 427 5.39 -31.68 -56.05
C LEU A 427 6.45 -31.78 -57.18
N GLY A 428 6.97 -30.63 -57.63
CA GLY A 428 7.96 -30.53 -58.71
C GLY A 428 7.42 -30.81 -60.12
N LYS A 429 6.10 -30.91 -60.30
CA LYS A 429 5.45 -31.06 -61.61
C LYS A 429 4.75 -29.77 -62.00
N PRO A 430 5.01 -29.21 -63.20
CA PRO A 430 4.27 -28.07 -63.72
C PRO A 430 2.77 -28.35 -63.75
N LEU A 431 1.97 -27.41 -63.28
CA LEU A 431 0.51 -27.49 -63.37
C LEU A 431 0.04 -27.09 -64.77
N SER A 432 -1.22 -27.35 -65.12
CA SER A 432 -1.76 -26.93 -66.43
C SER A 432 -2.06 -25.44 -66.45
N SER A 433 -2.00 -24.80 -67.62
CA SER A 433 -2.57 -23.47 -67.80
C SER A 433 -4.03 -23.44 -67.35
N GLY A 434 -4.39 -22.38 -66.62
CA GLY A 434 -5.70 -22.27 -66.01
C GLY A 434 -5.70 -21.31 -64.83
N VAL A 435 -6.89 -21.12 -64.27
CA VAL A 435 -7.11 -20.25 -63.12
C VAL A 435 -7.02 -21.08 -61.84
N TYR A 436 -6.23 -20.59 -60.90
CA TYR A 436 -6.05 -21.11 -59.55
C TYR A 436 -6.53 -20.08 -58.56
N THR A 437 -7.02 -20.52 -57.40
CA THR A 437 -7.49 -19.62 -56.34
C THR A 437 -6.46 -19.59 -55.23
N TRP A 438 -6.16 -18.42 -54.68
CA TRP A 438 -5.26 -18.28 -53.54
C TRP A 438 -5.97 -17.68 -52.33
N ALA A 439 -5.46 -18.02 -51.16
CA ALA A 439 -5.87 -17.46 -49.88
C ALA A 439 -4.63 -17.08 -49.06
N MET A 440 -4.63 -15.88 -48.50
CA MET A 440 -3.57 -15.39 -47.63
C MET A 440 -4.13 -15.00 -46.27
N GLU A 441 -3.48 -15.46 -45.21
CA GLU A 441 -3.71 -15.01 -43.85
C GLU A 441 -2.46 -14.28 -43.36
N TYR A 442 -2.63 -13.06 -42.85
CA TYR A 442 -1.53 -12.23 -42.37
C TYR A 442 -1.96 -11.43 -41.15
N VAL A 443 -0.97 -10.91 -40.44
CA VAL A 443 -1.14 -10.06 -39.27
C VAL A 443 -0.42 -8.75 -39.52
N ILE A 444 -1.08 -7.63 -39.24
CA ILE A 444 -0.40 -6.34 -39.13
C ILE A 444 -0.33 -5.93 -37.66
N THR A 445 0.77 -5.31 -37.26
CA THR A 445 0.93 -4.78 -35.90
C THR A 445 0.71 -3.27 -35.91
N ARG A 446 -0.41 -2.81 -35.37
CA ARG A 446 -0.81 -1.40 -35.33
C ARG A 446 -0.92 -0.95 -33.88
N ASN A 447 -0.13 0.04 -33.45
CA ASN A 447 -0.06 0.53 -32.07
C ASN A 447 0.09 -0.57 -31.00
N GLY A 448 0.93 -1.58 -31.28
CA GLY A 448 1.14 -2.73 -30.39
C GLY A 448 -0.01 -3.74 -30.35
N GLN A 449 -1.10 -3.51 -31.09
CA GLN A 449 -2.19 -4.47 -31.28
C GLN A 449 -2.01 -5.26 -32.58
N LEU A 450 -2.39 -6.54 -32.53
CA LEU A 450 -2.33 -7.45 -33.68
C LEU A 450 -3.68 -7.49 -34.38
N GLU A 451 -3.72 -7.09 -35.66
CA GLU A 451 -4.91 -7.25 -36.51
C GLU A 451 -4.74 -8.43 -37.45
N HIS A 452 -5.64 -9.42 -37.36
CA HIS A 452 -5.66 -10.57 -38.25
C HIS A 452 -6.48 -10.27 -39.50
N LYS A 453 -5.87 -10.41 -40.67
CA LYS A 453 -6.50 -10.14 -41.97
C LYS A 453 -6.42 -11.35 -42.89
N LYS A 454 -7.39 -11.43 -43.82
CA LYS A 454 -7.46 -12.45 -44.87
C LYS A 454 -7.67 -11.78 -46.22
N LEU A 455 -6.93 -12.26 -47.23
CA LEU A 455 -7.10 -11.88 -48.62
C LEU A 455 -7.32 -13.13 -49.47
N PHE A 456 -8.09 -12.99 -50.53
CA PHE A 456 -8.40 -14.05 -51.48
C PHE A 456 -8.37 -13.48 -52.89
N GLY A 457 -8.05 -14.33 -53.85
CA GLY A 457 -8.12 -13.96 -55.24
C GLY A 457 -7.81 -15.14 -56.13
N ASP A 458 -7.60 -14.85 -57.41
CA ASP A 458 -7.21 -15.80 -58.41
C ASP A 458 -5.88 -15.43 -59.05
N VAL A 459 -5.21 -16.44 -59.57
CA VAL A 459 -3.99 -16.32 -60.37
C VAL A 459 -4.08 -17.28 -61.55
N THR A 460 -3.73 -16.78 -62.73
CA THR A 460 -3.71 -17.57 -63.96
C THR A 460 -2.28 -18.03 -64.26
N ILE A 461 -2.11 -19.33 -64.50
CA ILE A 461 -0.88 -19.86 -65.11
C ILE A 461 -1.05 -19.85 -66.63
N MET A 462 -0.10 -19.25 -67.35
CA MET A 462 -0.07 -19.22 -68.83
C MET A 462 1.31 -19.66 -69.33
N TYR A 463 1.37 -20.69 -70.18
CA TYR A 463 2.63 -21.15 -70.80
C TYR A 463 2.82 -20.56 -72.19
#